data_AF-A0A3S9MUF5-F1
#
_entry.id   AF-A0A3S9MUF5-F1
#
_cell.length_a   1.000
_cell.length_b   1.000
_cell.length_c   1.000
_cell.angle_alpha   90.00
_cell.angle_beta   90.00
_cell.angle_gamma   90.00
#
_symmetry.space_group_name_H-M   'P 1'
#
loop_
_entity.id
_entity.type
_entity.pdbx_description
1 polymer ?
#
loop_
_entity_poly.entity_id
_entity_poly.type
_entity_poly.pdbx_seq_one_letter_code
_entity_poly.pdbx_strand_id
1 'polypeptide(L)'
;MNKVVYFLILIVTAAACSSDDDNPSVAADLDGSWKLIRSCGGFTGGCSPADPNNEEIISFLNGMDYTVTRNGSIEIQTTYEVVGDTNNVFKINLGNGISYDCRFTDSKLIYLDNMSMEYSKVDD
;
A
#
# COMPACT_ATOMS: atom_id res chain seq x y z
N MET A 1 -16.74 62.58 35.37
CA MET A 1 -17.17 61.19 35.64
C MET A 1 -17.08 60.44 34.32
N ASN A 2 -15.99 59.71 34.10
CA ASN A 2 -15.74 59.07 32.82
C ASN A 2 -15.88 57.55 33.03
N LYS A 3 -16.91 56.95 32.43
CA LYS A 3 -17.04 55.49 32.34
C LYS A 3 -16.91 55.12 30.87
N VAL A 4 -15.68 54.83 30.44
CA VAL A 4 -15.45 54.21 29.14
C VAL A 4 -15.66 52.71 29.33
N VAL A 5 -16.80 52.22 28.86
CA VAL A 5 -17.12 50.78 28.84
C VAL A 5 -16.40 50.18 27.64
N TYR A 6 -15.35 49.40 27.88
CA TYR A 6 -14.69 48.63 26.84
C TYR A 6 -15.48 47.34 26.59
N PHE A 7 -16.09 47.26 25.40
CA PHE A 7 -16.76 46.07 24.90
C PHE A 7 -15.70 45.13 24.30
N LEU A 8 -15.32 44.09 25.05
CA LEU A 8 -14.39 43.06 24.60
C LEU A 8 -15.14 42.12 23.64
N ILE A 9 -14.93 42.31 22.33
CA ILE A 9 -15.42 41.36 21.31
C ILE A 9 -14.41 40.22 21.21
N LEU A 10 -14.76 39.08 21.81
CA LEU A 10 -14.03 37.82 21.67
C LEU A 10 -14.39 37.21 20.32
N ILE A 11 -13.58 37.46 19.30
CA ILE A 11 -13.68 36.77 18.00
C ILE A 11 -13.12 35.36 18.21
N VAL A 12 -14.00 34.40 18.46
CA VAL A 12 -13.67 32.97 18.36
C VAL A 12 -13.51 32.68 16.88
N THR A 13 -12.27 32.76 16.37
CA THR A 13 -11.92 32.14 15.11
C THR A 13 -12.05 30.64 15.32
N ALA A 14 -13.17 30.07 14.88
CA ALA A 14 -13.23 28.65 14.60
C ALA A 14 -12.17 28.40 13.52
N ALA A 15 -11.00 27.92 13.94
CA ALA A 15 -10.14 27.19 13.05
C ALA A 15 -11.02 26.05 12.51
N ALA A 16 -11.50 26.20 11.28
CA ALA A 16 -11.88 25.05 10.51
C ALA A 16 -10.58 24.27 10.30
N CYS A 17 -10.25 23.40 11.27
CA CYS A 17 -9.50 22.21 10.94
C CYS A 17 -10.41 21.43 9.99
N SER A 18 -10.27 21.69 8.69
CA SER A 18 -10.21 20.56 7.78
C SER A 18 -8.97 19.81 8.23
N SER A 19 -9.18 18.81 9.08
CA SER A 19 -8.29 17.66 9.10
C SER A 19 -8.35 17.14 7.68
N ASP A 20 -7.45 17.66 6.84
CA ASP A 20 -6.85 16.85 5.81
C ASP A 20 -6.24 15.70 6.60
N ASP A 21 -7.04 14.64 6.76
CA ASP A 21 -6.51 13.34 7.15
C ASP A 21 -5.55 13.01 6.02
N ASP A 22 -4.29 13.38 6.22
CA ASP A 22 -3.14 12.89 5.49
C ASP A 22 -3.23 11.37 5.55
N ASN A 23 -3.95 10.77 4.59
CA ASN A 23 -3.86 9.36 4.35
C ASN A 23 -2.39 9.16 3.98
N PRO A 24 -1.56 8.49 4.82
CA PRO A 24 -0.21 8.15 4.40
C PRO A 24 -0.35 7.48 3.04
N SER A 25 0.32 8.04 2.03
CA SER A 25 0.11 7.59 0.67
C SER A 25 0.34 6.07 0.66
N VAL A 26 -0.57 5.29 0.06
CA VAL A 26 -0.45 3.82 -0.05
C VAL A 26 0.97 3.39 -0.48
N ALA A 27 1.67 4.24 -1.25
CA ALA A 27 3.07 4.09 -1.60
C ALA A 27 4.04 4.02 -0.39
N ALA A 28 3.83 4.82 0.66
CA ALA A 28 4.62 4.76 1.89
C ALA A 28 4.43 3.43 2.64
N ASP A 29 3.21 2.90 2.67
CA ASP A 29 2.93 1.60 3.30
C ASP A 29 3.51 0.42 2.48
N LEU A 30 3.53 0.56 1.15
CA LEU A 30 4.12 -0.42 0.23
C LEU A 30 5.64 -0.52 0.34
N ASP A 31 6.33 0.57 0.69
CA ASP A 31 7.79 0.64 0.68
C ASP A 31 8.43 -0.49 1.52
N GLY A 32 9.46 -1.12 0.98
CA GLY A 32 10.13 -2.29 1.56
C GLY A 32 9.88 -3.59 0.80
N SER A 33 10.29 -4.69 1.43
CA SER A 33 10.25 -6.04 0.85
C SER A 33 9.10 -6.88 1.40
N TRP A 34 8.54 -7.72 0.54
CA TRP A 34 7.39 -8.55 0.86
C TRP A 34 7.61 -9.96 0.33
N LYS A 35 7.51 -10.96 1.20
CA LYS A 35 7.72 -12.37 0.88
C LYS A 35 6.39 -13.07 0.63
N LEU A 36 6.30 -13.83 -0.45
CA LEU A 36 5.12 -14.64 -0.74
C LEU A 36 4.94 -15.71 0.35
N ILE A 37 3.73 -15.79 0.92
CA ILE A 37 3.40 -16.77 1.97
C ILE A 37 2.31 -17.76 1.54
N ARG A 38 1.43 -17.34 0.62
CA ARG A 38 0.29 -18.16 0.19
C ARG A 38 -0.24 -17.67 -1.15
N SER A 39 -0.75 -18.61 -1.95
CA SER A 39 -1.60 -18.31 -3.11
C SER A 39 -2.95 -19.00 -2.95
N CYS A 40 -4.03 -18.37 -3.41
CA CYS A 40 -5.37 -18.94 -3.41
C CYS A 40 -6.03 -18.71 -4.77
N GLY A 41 -6.82 -19.67 -5.24
CA GLY A 41 -7.55 -19.57 -6.49
C GLY A 41 -7.33 -20.76 -7.41
N GLY A 42 -7.33 -20.50 -8.73
CA GLY A 42 -7.32 -21.55 -9.74
C GLY A 42 -8.66 -22.29 -9.85
N PHE A 43 -8.70 -23.36 -10.66
CA PHE A 43 -9.95 -24.06 -10.99
C PHE A 43 -10.69 -24.64 -9.77
N THR A 44 -9.95 -25.04 -8.74
CA THR A 44 -10.53 -25.62 -7.52
C THR A 44 -10.79 -24.58 -6.42
N GLY A 45 -10.33 -23.34 -6.58
CA GLY A 45 -10.45 -22.28 -5.58
C GLY A 45 -9.66 -22.52 -4.28
N GLY A 46 -8.79 -23.53 -4.25
CA GLY A 46 -8.00 -23.88 -3.08
C GLY A 46 -6.90 -22.87 -2.76
N CYS A 47 -6.38 -22.94 -1.53
CA CYS A 47 -5.19 -22.20 -1.13
C CYS A 47 -4.01 -23.14 -0.95
N SER A 48 -2.83 -22.72 -1.41
CA SER A 48 -1.57 -23.41 -1.24
C SER A 48 -0.57 -22.50 -0.52
N PRO A 49 0.18 -23.00 0.48
CA PRO A 49 1.30 -22.25 1.02
C PRO A 49 2.36 -22.02 -0.05
N ALA A 50 3.15 -20.96 0.09
CA ALA A 50 4.31 -20.73 -0.76
C ALA A 50 5.30 -21.91 -0.69
N ASP A 51 5.93 -22.27 -1.80
CA ASP A 51 6.93 -23.34 -1.84
C ASP A 51 8.22 -22.86 -1.15
N PRO A 52 8.68 -23.53 -0.08
CA PRO A 52 9.89 -23.14 0.63
C PRO A 52 11.17 -23.23 -0.21
N ASN A 53 11.18 -23.97 -1.32
CA ASN A 53 12.31 -24.07 -2.25
C ASN A 53 12.24 -23.06 -3.40
N ASN A 54 11.16 -22.27 -3.45
CA ASN A 54 10.93 -21.27 -4.48
C ASN A 54 10.49 -19.96 -3.83
N GLU A 55 11.43 -19.36 -3.08
CA GLU A 55 11.18 -18.12 -2.37
C GLU A 55 11.01 -16.98 -3.37
N GLU A 56 9.85 -16.31 -3.30
CA GLU A 56 9.55 -15.10 -4.05
C GLU A 56 9.48 -13.91 -3.10
N ILE A 57 10.25 -12.87 -3.40
CA ILE A 57 10.23 -11.59 -2.70
C ILE A 57 9.97 -10.50 -3.73
N ILE A 58 8.98 -9.66 -3.44
CA ILE A 58 8.73 -8.42 -4.18
C ILE A 58 9.21 -7.24 -3.33
N SER A 59 9.87 -6.26 -3.95
CA SER A 59 10.31 -5.07 -3.23
C SER A 59 9.83 -3.83 -3.95
N PHE A 60 9.32 -2.88 -3.16
CA PHE A 60 8.94 -1.55 -3.59
C PHE A 60 9.91 -0.57 -2.94
N LEU A 61 10.53 0.30 -3.72
CA LEU A 61 11.49 1.26 -3.19
C LEU A 61 11.19 2.68 -3.69
N ASN A 62 11.12 3.61 -2.74
CA ASN A 62 11.02 5.06 -2.96
C ASN A 62 9.85 5.47 -3.89
N GLY A 63 8.75 4.73 -3.90
CA GLY A 63 7.60 5.06 -4.75
C GLY A 63 7.82 4.87 -6.25
N MET A 64 8.93 4.26 -6.68
CA MET A 64 9.29 4.19 -8.11
C MET A 64 9.83 2.83 -8.53
N ASP A 65 10.67 2.17 -7.75
CA ASP A 65 11.35 0.95 -8.18
C ASP A 65 10.62 -0.30 -7.68
N TYR A 66 10.39 -1.24 -8.59
CA TYR A 66 9.79 -2.54 -8.31
C TYR A 66 10.73 -3.66 -8.74
N THR A 67 11.03 -4.59 -7.84
CA THR A 67 11.79 -5.79 -8.14
C THR A 67 11.04 -7.05 -7.72
N VAL A 68 11.23 -8.12 -8.50
CA VAL A 68 10.87 -9.49 -8.08
C VAL A 68 12.14 -10.30 -8.07
N THR A 69 12.40 -10.91 -6.92
CA THR A 69 13.51 -11.83 -6.71
C THR A 69 12.95 -13.22 -6.46
N ARG A 70 13.51 -14.22 -7.15
CA ARG A 70 13.24 -15.64 -6.91
C ARG A 70 14.52 -16.34 -6.51
N ASN A 71 14.52 -16.96 -5.33
CA ASN A 71 15.70 -17.63 -4.75
C ASN A 71 16.97 -16.76 -4.82
N GLY A 72 16.85 -15.48 -4.46
CA GLY A 72 17.95 -14.50 -4.47
C GLY A 72 18.35 -13.95 -5.84
N SER A 73 17.75 -14.42 -6.94
CA SER A 73 18.01 -13.92 -8.29
C SER A 73 16.92 -12.95 -8.74
N ILE A 74 17.30 -11.77 -9.25
CA ILE A 74 16.36 -10.79 -9.80
C ILE A 74 15.78 -11.36 -11.11
N GLU A 75 14.46 -11.49 -11.18
CA GLU A 75 13.74 -11.89 -12.39
C GLU A 75 13.08 -10.70 -13.09
N ILE A 76 12.55 -9.76 -12.31
CA ILE A 76 11.88 -8.56 -12.81
C ILE A 76 12.50 -7.35 -12.11
N GLN A 77 12.81 -6.34 -12.90
CA GLN A 77 13.15 -5.01 -12.43
C GLN A 77 12.47 -3.99 -13.34
N THR A 78 11.59 -3.18 -12.78
CA THR A 78 10.85 -2.15 -13.52
C THR A 78 10.42 -1.05 -12.57
N THR A 79 9.71 -0.05 -13.08
CA THR A 79 9.11 0.98 -12.25
C THR A 79 7.70 0.58 -11.83
N TYR A 80 7.16 1.22 -10.79
CA TYR A 80 5.75 1.13 -10.44
C TYR A 80 5.14 2.49 -10.15
N GLU A 81 3.81 2.56 -10.25
CA GLU A 81 3.00 3.65 -9.72
C GLU A 81 1.79 3.07 -8.99
N VAL A 82 1.30 3.78 -7.97
CA VAL A 82 0.06 3.45 -7.29
C VAL A 82 -1.04 4.36 -7.81
N VAL A 83 -2.14 3.79 -8.29
CA VAL A 83 -3.24 4.54 -8.89
C VAL A 83 -4.54 4.25 -8.15
N GLY A 84 -5.09 5.31 -7.55
CA GLY A 84 -6.38 5.31 -6.89
C GLY A 84 -6.43 4.44 -5.63
N ASP A 85 -7.38 4.77 -4.76
CA ASP A 85 -7.81 3.90 -3.67
C ASP A 85 -9.33 3.99 -3.66
N THR A 86 -10.00 2.85 -3.85
CA THR A 86 -11.46 2.78 -3.81
C THR A 86 -11.85 1.52 -3.09
N ASN A 87 -12.62 1.67 -2.00
CA ASN A 87 -13.08 0.55 -1.16
C ASN A 87 -11.92 -0.32 -0.61
N ASN A 88 -10.81 0.30 -0.18
CA ASN A 88 -9.60 -0.38 0.31
C ASN A 88 -8.91 -1.25 -0.76
N VAL A 89 -9.15 -0.96 -2.04
CA VAL A 89 -8.45 -1.57 -3.17
C VAL A 89 -7.74 -0.47 -3.94
N PHE A 90 -6.45 -0.64 -4.14
CA PHE A 90 -5.60 0.24 -4.91
C PHE A 90 -4.98 -0.53 -6.08
N LYS A 91 -4.57 0.19 -7.13
CA LYS A 91 -3.92 -0.42 -8.28
C LYS A 91 -2.43 -0.16 -8.27
N ILE A 92 -1.63 -1.17 -8.55
CA ILE A 92 -0.20 -1.04 -8.86
C ILE A 92 -0.05 -1.23 -10.36
N ASN A 93 0.42 -0.19 -11.08
CA ASN A 93 0.82 -0.33 -12.48
C ASN A 93 2.34 -0.48 -12.55
N LEU A 94 2.81 -1.48 -13.28
CA LEU A 94 4.21 -1.71 -13.53
C LEU A 94 4.63 -1.12 -14.88
N GLY A 95 5.87 -0.66 -14.98
CA GLY A 95 6.43 -0.04 -16.19
C GLY A 95 6.48 -0.97 -17.42
N ASN A 96 6.28 -2.27 -17.22
CA ASN A 96 6.14 -3.26 -18.30
C ASN A 96 4.69 -3.44 -18.80
N GLY A 97 3.75 -2.63 -18.31
CA GLY A 97 2.33 -2.64 -18.72
C GLY A 97 1.45 -3.65 -17.97
N ILE A 98 1.98 -4.33 -16.95
CA ILE A 98 1.19 -5.20 -16.07
C ILE A 98 0.56 -4.35 -14.96
N SER A 99 -0.67 -4.66 -14.57
CA SER A 99 -1.35 -4.01 -13.45
C SER A 99 -1.92 -5.03 -12.48
N TYR A 100 -1.86 -4.72 -11.19
CA TYR A 100 -2.47 -5.53 -10.12
C TYR A 100 -3.44 -4.69 -9.31
N ASP A 101 -4.64 -5.23 -9.10
CA ASP A 101 -5.51 -4.73 -8.04
C ASP A 101 -5.03 -5.33 -6.71
N CYS A 102 -4.85 -4.50 -5.70
CA CYS A 102 -4.18 -4.83 -4.46
C CYS A 102 -4.95 -4.29 -3.25
N ARG A 103 -4.73 -4.91 -2.10
CA ARG A 103 -5.19 -4.37 -0.80
C ARG A 103 -4.25 -4.75 0.33
N PHE A 104 -4.32 -3.97 1.40
CA PHE A 104 -3.73 -4.37 2.68
C PHE A 104 -4.77 -5.07 3.56
N THR A 105 -4.38 -6.15 4.24
CA THR A 105 -5.21 -6.85 5.24
C THR A 105 -4.32 -7.51 6.27
N ASP A 106 -4.54 -7.24 7.57
CA ASP A 106 -3.78 -7.86 8.66
C ASP A 106 -2.25 -7.81 8.46
N SER A 107 -1.72 -6.63 8.09
CA SER A 107 -0.30 -6.41 7.79
C SER A 107 0.25 -7.21 6.59
N LYS A 108 -0.62 -7.70 5.71
CA LYS A 108 -0.27 -8.37 4.46
C LYS A 108 -0.65 -7.53 3.26
N LEU A 109 0.16 -7.67 2.21
CA LEU A 109 -0.16 -7.20 0.88
C LEU A 109 -0.82 -8.35 0.10
N ILE A 110 -1.98 -8.08 -0.50
CA ILE A 110 -2.75 -9.08 -1.25
C ILE A 110 -2.94 -8.58 -2.68
N TYR A 111 -2.47 -9.35 -3.65
CA TYR A 111 -2.79 -9.16 -5.07
C TYR A 111 -4.11 -9.88 -5.37
N LEU A 112 -5.02 -9.24 -6.10
CA LEU A 112 -6.42 -9.65 -6.31
C LEU A 112 -6.71 -10.13 -7.74
N ASP A 113 -5.76 -10.80 -8.38
CA ASP A 113 -5.97 -11.40 -9.70
C ASP A 113 -6.76 -12.73 -9.60
N ASN A 114 -6.95 -13.43 -10.73
CA ASN A 114 -7.56 -14.77 -10.83
C ASN A 114 -6.97 -15.78 -9.84
N MET A 115 -5.70 -15.59 -9.47
CA MET A 115 -5.07 -16.19 -8.31
C MET A 115 -4.65 -15.07 -7.36
N SER A 116 -5.23 -15.04 -6.17
CA SER A 116 -4.80 -14.09 -5.15
C SER A 116 -3.49 -14.52 -4.54
N MET A 117 -2.52 -13.61 -4.45
CA MET A 117 -1.22 -13.86 -3.84
C MET A 117 -1.10 -13.03 -2.57
N GLU A 118 -0.72 -13.66 -1.47
CA GLU A 118 -0.55 -13.01 -0.19
C GLU A 118 0.93 -12.93 0.17
N TYR A 119 1.36 -11.73 0.51
CA TYR A 119 2.73 -11.43 0.91
C TYR A 119 2.76 -10.88 2.34
N SER A 120 3.77 -11.29 3.10
CA SER A 120 4.09 -10.70 4.40
C SER A 120 5.29 -9.76 4.27
N LYS A 121 5.28 -8.64 4.99
CA LYS A 121 6.45 -7.76 5.07
C LYS A 121 7.67 -8.54 5.56
N VAL A 122 8.83 -8.27 4.98
CA VAL A 122 10.12 -8.75 5.47
C VAL A 122 10.65 -7.67 6.39
N ASP A 123 10.80 -7.98 7.67
CA ASP A 123 11.42 -7.07 8.63
C ASP A 123 12.94 -7.02 8.35
N ASP A 124 13.49 -5.81 8.25
CA ASP A 124 14.93 -5.55 8.13
C ASP A 124 15.68 -5.74 9.47
#